data_AF-A0A4U0VJU2-F1
#
_entry.id   AF-A0A4U0VJU2-F1
#
_cell.length_a   1.000
_cell.length_b   1.000
_cell.length_c   1.000
_cell.angle_alpha   90.00
_cell.angle_beta   90.00
_cell.angle_gamma   90.00
#
_symmetry.space_group_name_H-M   'P 1'
#
loop_
_entity.id
_entity.type
_entity.pdbx_description
1 polymer ?
#
loop_
_entity_poly.entity_id
_entity_poly.type
_entity_poly.pdbx_seq_one_letter_code
_entity_poly.pdbx_strand_id
1 'polypeptide(L)'
;MEELPTTLIDLLSNAIVLRQTAPYIPIASLLALSATCRTFRDIITTQKDVWRYLDLTKTAQIDTSPIDVGGVTWRTERMDESLTEDDFYAGPLRGICSHLHQRSILSFVQTLVLDGLSVPADLVREIVTEDRYNVRVFSIREAKHLNVSILQQVLRYIVRPTRAAGTPKLKALYLFGPKDAARYMIGQQQRLEGSQALGVMASEGAQIGAEWNQRSSDTLSTSLGDEETKWYNATGRALRKPQSDWPDTLVACLGLICFDAVLCRGPRHDITKVQSRNFLQPTIATVALGSAGCEICHTCPEGPTVFGRSTASASPLLGPVPTHASNVRAAQYPHRRCKDGSMPKLILRCEDCLRGRWCERCNRWWCETCYEEPVSRAHPRSELQQIEAREDMQRNGWNGTAPGQPVKVYSKLCVEHCLVSEMMSGAGSNGMWG
;
A
#
# COMPACT_ATOMS: atom_id res chain seq x y z
N MET A 1 -3.10 49.33 -28.92
CA MET A 1 -2.14 48.78 -27.95
C MET A 1 -1.82 47.38 -28.44
N GLU A 2 -0.65 47.18 -29.01
CA GLU A 2 -0.15 45.84 -29.32
C GLU A 2 0.15 45.14 -27.99
N GLU A 3 -0.52 44.03 -27.72
CA GLU A 3 -0.20 43.19 -26.56
C GLU A 3 1.18 42.55 -26.79
N LEU A 4 2.13 42.82 -25.88
CA LEU A 4 3.42 42.14 -25.88
C LEU A 4 3.19 40.63 -25.74
N PRO A 5 3.98 39.79 -26.45
CA PRO A 5 3.83 38.35 -26.37
C PRO A 5 4.14 37.86 -24.95
N THR A 6 3.30 36.96 -24.44
CA THR A 6 3.45 36.37 -23.10
C THR A 6 4.80 35.66 -23.01
N THR A 7 5.65 36.09 -22.07
CA THR A 7 6.96 35.48 -21.87
C THR A 7 6.89 34.30 -20.91
N LEU A 8 7.93 33.46 -20.90
CA LEU A 8 8.05 32.38 -19.91
C LEU A 8 8.10 32.92 -18.47
N ILE A 9 8.65 34.11 -18.27
CA ILE A 9 8.69 34.77 -16.96
C ILE A 9 7.26 35.10 -16.51
N ASP A 10 6.42 35.63 -17.40
CA ASP A 10 5.02 35.94 -17.09
C ASP A 10 4.25 34.67 -16.71
N LEU A 11 4.52 33.57 -17.42
CA LEU A 11 3.88 32.28 -17.18
C LEU A 11 4.31 31.65 -15.85
N LEU A 12 5.61 31.65 -15.53
CA LEU A 12 6.12 31.04 -14.28
C LEU A 12 5.94 31.95 -13.05
N SER A 13 5.74 33.26 -13.23
CA SER A 13 5.36 34.16 -12.15
C SER A 13 3.95 33.88 -11.63
N ASN A 14 3.10 33.25 -12.44
CA ASN A 14 1.78 32.81 -12.03
C ASN A 14 1.87 31.56 -11.14
N ALA A 15 1.57 31.73 -9.86
CA ALA A 15 1.64 30.67 -8.86
C ALA A 15 0.77 29.44 -9.19
N ILE A 16 -0.37 29.62 -9.88
CA ILE A 16 -1.24 28.50 -10.29
C ILE A 16 -0.54 27.67 -11.35
N VAL A 17 -0.01 28.33 -12.39
CA VAL A 17 0.70 27.63 -13.47
C VAL A 17 1.91 26.92 -12.90
N LEU A 18 2.73 27.62 -12.11
CA LEU A 18 3.93 27.06 -11.50
C LEU A 18 3.61 25.87 -10.61
N ARG A 19 2.55 25.94 -9.79
CA ARG A 19 2.12 24.83 -8.93
C ARG A 19 1.73 23.60 -9.74
N GLN A 20 1.14 23.77 -10.92
CA GLN A 20 0.70 22.68 -11.78
C GLN A 20 1.83 22.11 -12.64
N THR A 21 2.85 22.91 -12.98
CA THR A 21 3.95 22.47 -13.84
C THR A 21 5.18 21.99 -13.06
N ALA A 22 5.52 22.63 -11.94
CA ALA A 22 6.77 22.39 -11.21
C ALA A 22 7.03 20.92 -10.85
N PRO A 23 6.03 20.14 -10.37
CA PRO A 23 6.28 18.74 -10.02
C PRO A 23 6.67 17.83 -11.20
N TYR A 24 6.43 18.27 -12.44
CA TYR A 24 6.80 17.54 -13.66
C TYR A 24 8.14 17.98 -14.23
N ILE A 25 8.75 19.04 -13.68
CA ILE A 25 10.06 19.54 -14.10
C ILE A 25 11.12 18.85 -13.24
N PRO A 26 12.14 18.21 -13.84
CA PRO A 26 13.24 17.63 -13.08
C PRO A 26 13.92 18.68 -12.18
N ILE A 27 14.31 18.27 -10.96
CA ILE A 27 14.97 19.16 -9.99
C ILE A 27 16.20 19.83 -10.60
N ALA A 28 17.01 19.07 -11.35
CA ALA A 28 18.18 19.61 -12.05
C ALA A 28 17.81 20.73 -13.03
N SER A 29 16.68 20.61 -13.73
CA SER A 29 16.19 21.62 -14.68
C SER A 29 15.67 22.87 -13.96
N LEU A 30 15.00 22.72 -12.80
CA LEU A 30 14.62 23.87 -11.96
C LEU A 30 15.86 24.62 -11.46
N LEU A 31 16.88 23.89 -11.00
CA LEU A 31 18.12 24.51 -10.55
C LEU A 31 18.88 25.17 -11.70
N ALA A 32 18.93 24.55 -12.88
CA ALA A 32 19.51 25.14 -14.08
C ALA A 32 18.77 26.41 -14.49
N LEU A 33 17.43 26.41 -14.46
CA LEU A 33 16.61 27.59 -14.76
C LEU A 33 16.91 28.73 -13.78
N SER A 34 17.10 28.42 -12.49
CA SER A 34 17.50 29.41 -11.47
C SER A 34 18.89 30.02 -11.70
N ALA A 35 19.73 29.34 -12.49
CA ALA A 35 21.07 29.81 -12.84
C ALA A 35 21.06 30.77 -14.05
N THR A 36 20.01 30.75 -14.88
CA THR A 36 19.95 31.54 -16.12
C THR A 36 19.75 33.05 -15.90
N CYS A 37 18.87 33.47 -14.98
CA CYS A 37 18.63 34.88 -14.69
C CYS A 37 18.16 35.11 -13.25
N ARG A 38 18.26 36.38 -12.78
CA ARG A 38 17.89 36.76 -11.41
C ARG A 38 16.40 36.58 -11.12
N THR A 39 15.54 36.88 -12.10
CA THR A 39 14.08 36.74 -11.95
C THR A 39 13.67 35.28 -11.79
N PHE A 40 14.20 34.38 -12.63
CA PHE A 40 13.96 32.94 -12.47
C PHE A 40 14.54 32.41 -11.17
N ARG A 41 15.71 32.90 -10.75
CA ARG A 41 16.28 32.56 -9.46
C ARG A 41 15.31 32.89 -8.33
N ASP A 42 14.81 34.11 -8.28
CA ASP A 42 13.89 34.57 -7.24
C ASP A 42 12.57 33.79 -7.25
N ILE A 43 11.95 33.62 -8.41
CA ILE A 43 10.72 32.80 -8.56
C ILE A 43 10.96 31.40 -8.01
N ILE A 44 12.08 30.77 -8.37
CA ILE A 44 12.36 29.38 -7.99
C ILE A 44 12.72 29.27 -6.52
N THR A 45 13.56 30.13 -5.96
CA THR A 45 14.02 29.98 -4.57
C THR A 45 13.02 30.49 -3.53
N THR A 46 12.17 31.44 -3.90
CA THR A 46 11.29 32.14 -2.96
C THR A 46 9.86 31.57 -2.96
N GLN A 47 9.38 31.04 -4.09
CA GLN A 47 8.02 30.50 -4.16
C GLN A 47 7.93 29.07 -3.63
N LYS A 48 7.08 28.89 -2.61
CA LYS A 48 6.80 27.58 -2.00
C LYS A 48 6.26 26.53 -2.96
N ASP A 49 5.51 26.96 -3.98
CA ASP A 49 4.75 26.07 -4.85
C ASP A 49 5.65 25.26 -5.79
N VAL A 50 6.88 25.75 -6.03
CA VAL A 50 7.92 25.05 -6.83
C VAL A 50 8.40 23.79 -6.12
N TRP A 51 8.67 23.91 -4.81
CA TRP A 51 9.35 22.88 -4.03
C TRP A 51 8.40 22.09 -3.12
N ARG A 52 7.10 22.38 -3.16
CA ARG A 52 6.09 21.70 -2.33
C ARG A 52 6.14 20.18 -2.47
N TYR A 53 6.42 19.69 -3.67
CA TYR A 53 6.58 18.27 -3.98
C TYR A 53 8.05 18.01 -4.37
N LEU A 54 8.72 17.16 -3.61
CA LEU A 54 10.10 16.76 -3.87
C LEU A 54 10.19 15.24 -3.98
N ASP A 55 10.59 14.77 -5.16
CA ASP A 55 10.83 13.36 -5.43
C ASP A 55 12.31 13.14 -5.74
N LEU A 56 12.99 12.42 -4.86
CA LEU A 56 14.43 12.16 -4.99
C LEU A 56 14.73 10.79 -5.60
N THR A 57 13.72 10.00 -5.95
CA THR A 57 13.89 8.63 -6.46
C THR A 57 14.76 8.56 -7.71
N LYS A 58 14.73 9.60 -8.56
CA LYS A 58 15.51 9.67 -9.81
C LYS A 58 16.85 10.39 -9.67
N THR A 59 17.07 11.11 -8.57
CA THR A 59 18.26 11.96 -8.38
C THR A 59 19.28 11.35 -7.42
N ALA A 60 18.83 10.48 -6.51
CA ALA A 60 19.64 9.90 -5.45
C ALA A 60 19.90 8.39 -5.63
N GLN A 61 19.76 7.86 -6.86
CA GLN A 61 20.18 6.50 -7.17
C GLN A 61 21.71 6.45 -7.18
N ILE A 62 22.28 6.13 -6.03
CA ILE A 62 23.68 5.73 -5.95
C ILE A 62 23.70 4.23 -6.22
N ASP A 63 24.50 3.81 -7.21
CA ASP A 63 24.78 2.40 -7.47
C ASP A 63 25.48 1.81 -6.24
N THR A 64 24.69 1.25 -5.34
CA THR A 64 25.17 0.39 -4.26
C THR A 64 25.39 -1.02 -4.82
N SER A 65 26.34 -1.18 -5.74
CA SER A 65 26.90 -2.50 -6.03
C SER A 65 27.62 -3.01 -4.76
N PRO A 66 27.60 -4.32 -4.47
CA PRO A 66 28.34 -4.87 -3.34
C PRO A 66 29.80 -4.46 -3.46
N ILE A 67 30.34 -3.97 -2.36
CA ILE A 67 31.73 -3.55 -2.17
C ILE A 67 32.64 -4.58 -2.85
N ASP A 68 33.25 -4.19 -3.97
CA ASP A 68 34.36 -4.92 -4.53
C ASP A 68 35.50 -4.90 -3.50
N VAL A 69 36.10 -6.06 -3.31
CA VAL A 69 37.23 -6.32 -2.43
C VAL A 69 38.46 -5.70 -3.11
N GLY A 70 38.51 -4.38 -3.23
CA GLY A 70 39.51 -3.72 -4.07
C GLY A 70 39.34 -2.21 -4.11
N GLY A 71 39.91 -1.51 -3.13
CA GLY A 71 39.74 -0.09 -2.91
C GLY A 71 40.29 0.83 -4.01
N VAL A 72 39.46 1.18 -4.99
CA VAL A 72 39.60 2.35 -5.86
C VAL A 72 38.16 2.72 -6.26
N THR A 73 37.46 3.72 -5.71
CA THR A 73 37.21 5.01 -6.39
C THR A 73 36.29 5.95 -5.54
N TRP A 74 36.33 5.92 -4.20
CA TRP A 74 35.54 6.87 -3.37
C TRP A 74 36.31 7.46 -2.17
N ARG A 75 37.63 7.64 -2.33
CA ARG A 75 38.48 8.40 -1.37
C ARG A 75 38.40 9.90 -1.63
N THR A 76 37.24 10.53 -1.48
CA THR A 76 37.18 12.00 -1.41
C THR A 76 36.45 12.55 -0.18
N GLU A 77 35.71 11.71 0.55
CA GLU A 77 35.41 11.98 1.95
C GLU A 77 36.21 11.01 2.82
N ARG A 78 36.98 11.57 3.75
CA ARG A 78 37.75 10.80 4.72
C ARG A 78 36.76 9.94 5.51
N MET A 79 36.76 8.63 5.29
CA MET A 79 36.08 7.70 6.18
C MET A 79 36.75 7.81 7.54
N ASP A 80 36.11 8.53 8.45
CA ASP A 80 36.41 8.49 9.87
C ASP A 80 36.03 7.09 10.38
N GLU A 81 36.93 6.43 11.10
CA GLU A 81 36.70 5.10 11.69
C GLU A 81 35.56 5.08 12.72
N SER A 82 35.01 6.25 13.06
CA SER A 82 33.84 6.43 13.93
C SER A 82 32.47 6.50 13.23
N LEU A 83 32.42 6.50 11.89
CA LEU A 83 31.15 6.58 11.14
C LEU A 83 30.31 5.31 11.30
N THR A 84 29.06 5.46 11.76
CA THR A 84 28.12 4.33 11.82
C THR A 84 27.62 3.96 10.42
N GLU A 85 27.16 2.72 10.24
CA GLU A 85 26.56 2.25 8.98
C GLU A 85 25.33 3.10 8.59
N ASP A 86 24.53 3.52 9.57
CA ASP A 86 23.39 4.42 9.36
C ASP A 86 23.83 5.80 8.87
N ASP A 87 24.95 6.35 9.39
CA ASP A 87 25.50 7.62 8.91
C ASP A 87 26.02 7.52 7.47
N PHE A 88 26.66 6.39 7.14
CA PHE A 88 27.12 6.10 5.79
C PHE A 88 25.97 6.05 4.79
N TYR A 89 24.91 5.29 5.11
CA TYR A 89 23.74 5.14 4.24
C TYR A 89 22.85 6.38 4.17
N ALA A 90 22.81 7.21 5.21
CA ALA A 90 22.07 8.46 5.23
C ALA A 90 22.85 9.62 4.58
N GLY A 91 24.17 9.54 4.50
CA GLY A 91 25.09 10.60 4.06
C GLY A 91 24.64 11.31 2.77
N PRO A 92 24.37 10.59 1.67
CA PRO A 92 23.94 11.21 0.41
C PRO A 92 22.65 12.03 0.53
N LEU A 93 21.64 11.49 1.21
CA LEU A 93 20.36 12.18 1.40
C LEU A 93 20.50 13.36 2.37
N ARG A 94 21.29 13.22 3.44
CA ARG A 94 21.63 14.32 4.35
C ARG A 94 22.38 15.43 3.62
N GLY A 95 23.29 15.10 2.71
CA GLY A 95 24.00 16.07 1.86
C GLY A 95 23.04 16.87 0.97
N ILE A 96 22.14 16.18 0.26
CA ILE A 96 21.09 16.83 -0.56
C ILE A 96 20.21 17.72 0.30
N CYS A 97 19.70 17.22 1.43
CA CYS A 97 18.84 17.99 2.33
C CYS A 97 19.57 19.21 2.92
N SER A 98 20.86 19.08 3.25
CA SER A 98 21.68 20.18 3.75
C SER A 98 21.85 21.28 2.70
N HIS A 99 22.10 20.93 1.44
CA HIS A 99 22.16 21.89 0.33
C HIS A 99 20.81 22.59 0.08
N LEU A 100 19.70 21.85 0.14
CA LEU A 100 18.36 22.45 0.02
C LEU A 100 18.03 23.35 1.21
N HIS A 101 18.48 23.00 2.40
CA HIS A 101 18.32 23.83 3.60
C HIS A 101 19.11 25.14 3.51
N GLN A 102 20.37 25.08 3.07
CA GLN A 102 21.20 26.29 2.84
C GLN A 102 20.57 27.28 1.86
N ARG A 103 19.76 26.79 0.92
CA ARG A 103 19.01 27.61 -0.05
C ARG A 103 17.61 27.99 0.42
N SER A 104 17.26 27.72 1.67
CA SER A 104 15.91 27.93 2.24
C SER A 104 14.79 27.19 1.49
N ILE A 105 15.11 26.15 0.72
CA ILE A 105 14.14 25.38 -0.07
C ILE A 105 13.45 24.32 0.79
N LEU A 106 14.19 23.68 1.70
CA LEU A 106 13.73 22.52 2.45
C LEU A 106 12.46 22.78 3.28
N SER A 107 12.28 24.01 3.76
CA SER A 107 11.11 24.44 4.55
C SER A 107 9.82 24.49 3.72
N PHE A 108 9.92 24.57 2.39
CA PHE A 108 8.77 24.55 1.48
C PHE A 108 8.31 23.14 1.12
N VAL A 109 9.14 22.12 1.35
CA VAL A 109 8.84 20.73 1.00
C VAL A 109 7.76 20.18 1.93
N GLN A 110 6.59 19.87 1.37
CA GLN A 110 5.45 19.30 2.11
C GLN A 110 5.17 17.84 1.74
N THR A 111 5.50 17.45 0.51
CA THR A 111 5.46 16.06 0.05
C THR A 111 6.89 15.64 -0.30
N LEU A 112 7.40 14.60 0.37
CA LEU A 112 8.74 14.06 0.13
C LEU A 112 8.64 12.58 -0.26
N VAL A 113 9.26 12.21 -1.38
CA VAL A 113 9.28 10.82 -1.89
C VAL A 113 10.72 10.31 -1.94
N LEU A 114 11.00 9.26 -1.17
CA LEU A 114 12.28 8.58 -1.07
C LEU A 114 12.17 7.08 -1.39
N ASP A 115 11.14 6.70 -2.16
CA ASP A 115 10.85 5.29 -2.44
C ASP A 115 12.04 4.58 -3.09
N GLY A 116 12.37 3.37 -2.63
CA GLY A 116 13.47 2.56 -3.16
C GLY A 116 14.89 3.05 -2.82
N LEU A 117 15.04 4.18 -2.12
CA LEU A 117 16.33 4.73 -1.71
C LEU A 117 16.79 4.13 -0.39
N SER A 118 18.07 4.35 -0.06
CA SER A 118 18.62 4.02 1.25
C SER A 118 18.14 5.04 2.28
N VAL A 119 17.26 4.65 3.20
CA VAL A 119 16.64 5.54 4.19
C VAL A 119 16.71 4.90 5.58
N PRO A 120 17.83 5.10 6.31
CA PRO A 120 17.95 4.66 7.69
C PRO A 120 16.88 5.29 8.60
N ALA A 121 16.54 4.61 9.70
CA ALA A 121 15.49 5.06 10.61
C ALA A 121 15.84 6.41 11.30
N ASP A 122 17.13 6.69 11.50
CA ASP A 122 17.60 7.97 12.03
C ASP A 122 17.35 9.13 11.07
N LEU A 123 17.53 8.92 9.77
CA LEU A 123 17.16 9.93 8.78
C LEU A 123 15.65 10.21 8.80
N VAL A 124 14.82 9.17 8.97
CA VAL A 124 13.37 9.36 9.15
C VAL A 124 13.08 10.18 10.40
N ARG A 125 13.75 9.87 11.52
CA ARG A 125 13.64 10.64 12.78
C ARG A 125 13.96 12.11 12.56
N GLU A 126 15.07 12.44 11.89
CA GLU A 126 15.44 13.83 11.55
C GLU A 126 14.33 14.51 10.74
N ILE A 127 13.87 13.88 9.66
CA ILE A 127 12.84 14.43 8.76
C ILE A 127 11.53 14.75 9.48
N VAL A 128 11.12 13.91 10.43
CA VAL A 128 9.81 14.05 11.10
C VAL A 128 9.85 14.89 12.37
N THR A 129 11.03 15.06 12.98
CA THR A 129 11.19 15.77 14.27
C THR A 129 11.81 17.16 14.15
N GLU A 130 12.72 17.38 13.20
CA GLU A 130 13.45 18.65 13.12
C GLU A 130 12.64 19.75 12.42
N ASP A 131 12.84 20.98 12.87
CA ASP A 131 12.06 22.12 12.38
C ASP A 131 12.40 22.58 10.97
N ARG A 132 13.60 22.23 10.47
CA ARG A 132 14.00 22.53 9.08
C ARG A 132 13.16 21.80 8.04
N TYR A 133 12.47 20.72 8.44
CA TYR A 133 11.55 19.99 7.59
C TYR A 133 10.09 20.41 7.84
N ASN A 134 9.30 20.43 6.77
CA ASN A 134 7.87 20.72 6.80
C ASN A 134 7.03 19.61 6.13
N VAL A 135 7.55 18.38 6.19
CA VAL A 135 6.97 17.23 5.49
C VAL A 135 5.65 16.82 6.14
N ARG A 136 4.58 16.84 5.35
CA ARG A 136 3.21 16.43 5.72
C ARG A 136 2.84 15.09 5.12
N VAL A 137 3.33 14.81 3.92
CA VAL A 137 3.16 13.55 3.20
C VAL A 137 4.55 12.99 2.92
N PHE A 138 4.83 11.81 3.44
CA PHE A 138 6.14 11.17 3.29
C PHE A 138 5.98 9.79 2.67
N SER A 139 6.84 9.44 1.72
CA SER A 139 6.84 8.13 1.08
C SER A 139 8.23 7.51 1.16
N ILE A 140 8.27 6.31 1.75
CA ILE A 140 9.48 5.48 1.95
C ILE A 140 9.19 4.03 1.56
N ARG A 141 8.33 3.82 0.56
CA ARG A 141 7.98 2.48 0.08
C ARG A 141 9.21 1.81 -0.50
N GLU A 142 9.41 0.54 -0.17
CA GLU A 142 10.57 -0.24 -0.60
C GLU A 142 11.93 0.41 -0.23
N ALA A 143 11.98 1.24 0.82
CA ALA A 143 13.24 1.83 1.29
C ALA A 143 14.24 0.75 1.74
N LYS A 144 15.51 0.94 1.39
CA LYS A 144 16.63 0.08 1.78
C LYS A 144 17.22 0.55 3.12
N HIS A 145 17.84 -0.37 3.86
CA HIS A 145 18.50 -0.13 5.15
C HIS A 145 17.57 0.51 6.22
N LEU A 146 16.26 0.36 6.06
CA LEU A 146 15.28 0.86 7.01
C LEU A 146 15.08 -0.16 8.13
N ASN A 147 15.54 0.16 9.35
CA ASN A 147 15.22 -0.64 10.52
C ASN A 147 13.76 -0.39 10.97
N VAL A 148 12.90 -1.38 10.73
CA VAL A 148 11.47 -1.32 11.01
C VAL A 148 11.17 -1.09 12.50
N SER A 149 11.89 -1.76 13.41
CA SER A 149 11.67 -1.65 14.85
C SER A 149 11.98 -0.25 15.36
N ILE A 150 13.09 0.34 14.89
CA ILE A 150 13.47 1.72 15.23
C ILE A 150 12.45 2.70 14.63
N LEU A 151 12.03 2.51 13.37
CA LEU A 151 10.99 3.34 12.76
C LEU A 151 9.69 3.34 13.58
N GLN A 152 9.24 2.17 14.03
CA GLN A 152 8.06 2.08 14.87
C GLN A 152 8.23 2.83 16.20
N GLN A 153 9.41 2.75 16.82
CA GLN A 153 9.73 3.51 18.03
C GLN A 153 9.70 5.02 17.77
N VAL A 154 10.27 5.48 16.66
CA VAL A 154 10.23 6.88 16.22
C VAL A 154 8.78 7.34 16.05
N LEU A 155 7.94 6.56 15.35
CA LEU A 155 6.53 6.89 15.14
C LEU A 155 5.76 6.97 16.46
N ARG A 156 5.93 5.99 17.36
CA ARG A 156 5.32 6.01 18.71
C ARG A 156 5.78 7.22 19.53
N TYR A 157 7.07 7.58 19.42
CA TYR A 157 7.63 8.73 20.12
C TYR A 157 7.00 10.05 19.65
N ILE A 158 6.85 10.27 18.34
CA ILE A 158 6.31 11.54 17.80
C ILE A 158 4.81 11.70 18.00
N VAL A 159 4.07 10.60 18.20
CA VAL A 159 2.61 10.63 18.46
C VAL A 159 2.24 10.56 19.93
N ARG A 160 3.20 10.64 20.86
CA ARG A 160 2.92 10.59 22.31
C ARG A 160 1.94 11.69 22.75
N PRO A 161 1.14 11.47 23.82
CA PRO A 161 0.16 12.45 24.29
C PRO A 161 0.76 13.77 24.80
N THR A 162 1.99 13.75 25.33
CA THR A 162 2.67 14.91 25.94
C THR A 162 3.29 15.87 24.92
N ARG A 163 3.00 15.73 23.63
CA ARG A 163 3.58 16.54 22.56
C ARG A 163 2.94 17.93 22.46
N ALA A 164 3.68 18.88 21.88
CA ALA A 164 3.16 20.20 21.59
C ALA A 164 1.98 20.14 20.59
N ALA A 165 1.01 21.04 20.75
CA ALA A 165 -0.11 21.16 19.83
C ALA A 165 0.38 21.35 18.38
N GLY A 166 -0.28 20.71 17.42
CA GLY A 166 0.10 20.79 16.00
C GLY A 166 1.22 19.84 15.56
N THR A 167 1.93 19.18 16.48
CA THR A 167 2.88 18.10 16.16
C THR A 167 2.20 16.73 16.15
N PRO A 168 2.72 15.71 15.43
CA PRO A 168 3.73 15.84 14.37
C PRO A 168 3.18 16.57 13.14
N LYS A 169 4.08 17.21 12.36
CA LYS A 169 3.75 17.85 11.06
C LYS A 169 3.32 16.80 10.03
N LEU A 170 3.95 15.62 10.09
CA LEU A 170 3.62 14.45 9.28
C LEU A 170 2.17 14.01 9.53
N LYS A 171 1.40 13.84 8.45
CA LYS A 171 0.00 13.40 8.47
C LYS A 171 -0.26 12.16 7.62
N ALA A 172 0.60 11.86 6.66
CA ALA A 172 0.46 10.70 5.78
C ALA A 172 1.83 10.05 5.55
N LEU A 173 1.93 8.74 5.75
CA LEU A 173 3.12 7.94 5.49
C LEU A 173 2.80 6.77 4.56
N TYR A 174 3.38 6.76 3.37
CA TYR A 174 3.36 5.61 2.46
C TYR A 174 4.52 4.66 2.79
N LEU A 175 4.20 3.41 3.09
CA LEU A 175 5.17 2.44 3.62
C LEU A 175 4.90 0.99 3.15
N PHE A 176 3.65 0.55 3.17
CA PHE A 176 3.28 -0.87 3.01
C PHE A 176 3.12 -1.31 1.55
N GLY A 177 2.79 -0.37 0.66
CA GLY A 177 2.57 -0.63 -0.77
C GLY A 177 3.85 -0.61 -1.61
N PRO A 178 3.76 -1.02 -2.89
CA PRO A 178 4.86 -0.91 -3.84
C PRO A 178 5.14 0.54 -4.24
N LYS A 179 6.37 0.82 -4.68
CA LYS A 179 6.75 2.16 -5.18
C LYS A 179 6.07 2.51 -6.50
N ASP A 180 5.83 3.80 -6.75
CA ASP A 180 5.07 4.25 -7.94
C ASP A 180 5.75 3.95 -9.28
N ALA A 181 7.08 3.81 -9.33
CA ALA A 181 7.82 3.53 -10.56
C ALA A 181 7.47 2.18 -11.21
N ALA A 182 7.00 1.19 -10.44
CA ALA A 182 6.51 -0.09 -10.97
C ALA A 182 5.30 0.09 -11.91
N ARG A 183 4.58 1.21 -11.81
CA ARG A 183 3.37 1.50 -12.59
C ARG A 183 3.66 1.93 -14.04
N TYR A 184 4.80 2.60 -14.29
CA TYR A 184 5.14 3.11 -15.63
C TYR A 184 5.64 2.00 -16.58
N MET A 185 6.34 0.99 -16.06
CA MET A 185 6.86 -0.12 -16.88
C MET A 185 5.74 -1.00 -17.46
N ILE A 186 4.66 -1.21 -16.69
CA ILE A 186 3.54 -2.07 -17.09
C ILE A 186 2.69 -1.41 -18.19
N GLY A 187 2.50 -0.09 -18.13
CA GLY A 187 1.81 0.66 -19.19
C GLY A 187 2.51 0.59 -20.56
N GLN A 188 3.84 0.35 -20.57
CA GLN A 188 4.60 0.08 -21.80
C GLN A 188 4.49 -1.38 -22.24
N GLN A 189 4.60 -2.36 -21.33
CA GLN A 189 4.44 -3.78 -21.66
C GLN A 189 3.03 -4.11 -22.18
N GLN A 190 1.97 -3.54 -21.60
CA GLN A 190 0.59 -3.73 -22.07
C GLN A 190 0.33 -3.15 -23.46
N ARG A 191 1.13 -2.17 -23.94
CA ARG A 191 1.04 -1.67 -25.32
C ARG A 191 1.77 -2.56 -26.33
N LEU A 192 2.75 -3.33 -25.88
CA LEU A 192 3.53 -4.26 -26.72
C LEU A 192 2.86 -5.65 -26.81
N GLU A 193 2.18 -6.10 -25.75
CA GLU A 193 1.46 -7.38 -25.70
C GLU A 193 0.13 -7.39 -26.48
N GLY A 194 -0.32 -6.24 -27.00
CA GLY A 194 -1.43 -6.17 -27.96
C GLY A 194 -1.11 -6.72 -29.35
N SER A 195 0.14 -7.12 -29.61
CA SER A 195 0.54 -7.82 -30.83
C SER A 195 0.42 -9.33 -30.62
N GLN A 196 -0.63 -9.91 -31.21
CA GLN A 196 -0.99 -11.33 -31.16
C GLN A 196 0.22 -12.26 -31.34
N ALA A 197 0.60 -12.96 -30.27
CA ALA A 197 1.45 -14.14 -30.38
C ALA A 197 0.60 -15.30 -30.91
N LEU A 198 0.55 -15.44 -32.24
CA LEU A 198 0.09 -16.63 -32.95
C LEU A 198 1.07 -17.79 -32.64
N GLY A 199 0.84 -18.49 -31.54
CA GLY A 199 1.60 -19.67 -31.13
C GLY A 199 0.66 -20.82 -30.74
N VAL A 200 0.88 -21.98 -31.34
CA VAL A 200 0.09 -23.22 -31.30
C VAL A 200 -0.42 -23.60 -29.90
N MET A 201 -1.72 -23.42 -29.64
CA MET A 201 -2.42 -23.85 -28.42
C MET A 201 -3.42 -24.97 -28.73
N ALA A 202 -2.92 -26.16 -29.09
CA ALA A 202 -3.76 -27.31 -29.46
C ALA A 202 -3.63 -28.53 -28.53
N SER A 203 -3.04 -28.37 -27.34
CA SER A 203 -3.00 -29.44 -26.31
C SER A 203 -3.59 -28.95 -24.99
N GLU A 204 -4.41 -29.80 -24.34
CA GLU A 204 -5.06 -29.49 -23.05
C GLU A 204 -4.05 -29.11 -21.96
N GLY A 205 -2.85 -29.70 -21.96
CA GLY A 205 -1.78 -29.34 -21.02
C GLY A 205 -1.21 -27.92 -21.22
N ALA A 206 -1.17 -27.43 -22.47
CA ALA A 206 -0.73 -26.06 -22.77
C ALA A 206 -1.79 -25.01 -22.38
N GLN A 207 -3.08 -25.39 -22.38
CA GLN A 207 -4.18 -24.52 -21.93
C GLN A 207 -4.17 -24.33 -20.41
N ILE A 208 -3.85 -25.36 -19.62
CA ILE A 208 -3.72 -25.24 -18.16
C ILE A 208 -2.52 -24.35 -17.79
N GLY A 209 -1.40 -24.49 -18.50
CA GLY A 209 -0.23 -23.62 -18.34
C GLY A 209 -0.51 -22.17 -18.76
N ALA A 210 -1.24 -21.96 -19.85
CA ALA A 210 -1.68 -20.64 -20.30
C ALA A 210 -2.66 -20.00 -19.31
N GLU A 211 -3.60 -20.75 -18.74
CA GLU A 211 -4.55 -20.25 -17.74
C GLU A 211 -3.87 -19.94 -16.40
N TRP A 212 -2.87 -20.73 -15.99
CA TRP A 212 -2.02 -20.43 -14.82
C TRP A 212 -1.14 -19.20 -15.05
N ASN A 213 -0.54 -19.09 -16.24
CA ASN A 213 0.27 -17.92 -16.62
C ASN A 213 -0.59 -16.66 -16.76
N GLN A 214 -1.81 -16.78 -17.26
CA GLN A 214 -2.75 -15.67 -17.35
C GLN A 214 -3.27 -15.27 -15.97
N ARG A 215 -3.64 -16.21 -15.10
CA ARG A 215 -4.02 -15.91 -13.70
C ARG A 215 -2.87 -15.31 -12.90
N SER A 216 -1.64 -15.78 -13.08
CA SER A 216 -0.47 -15.21 -12.41
C SER A 216 -0.11 -13.84 -12.99
N SER A 217 -0.25 -13.61 -14.30
CA SER A 217 -0.11 -12.30 -14.95
C SER A 217 -1.21 -11.32 -14.52
N ASP A 218 -2.47 -11.75 -14.43
CA ASP A 218 -3.61 -10.96 -13.95
C ASP A 218 -3.48 -10.63 -12.46
N THR A 219 -3.00 -11.59 -11.65
CA THR A 219 -2.71 -11.37 -10.22
C THR A 219 -1.51 -10.45 -10.03
N LEU A 220 -0.48 -10.57 -10.86
CA LEU A 220 0.71 -9.72 -10.85
C LEU A 220 0.37 -8.30 -11.32
N SER A 221 -0.40 -8.14 -12.39
CA SER A 221 -0.86 -6.86 -12.93
C SER A 221 -1.90 -6.18 -12.03
N THR A 222 -2.71 -6.93 -11.28
CA THR A 222 -3.61 -6.40 -10.24
C THR A 222 -2.85 -6.04 -8.96
N SER A 223 -1.82 -6.81 -8.60
CA SER A 223 -0.96 -6.51 -7.43
C SER A 223 0.00 -5.35 -7.67
N LEU A 224 0.43 -5.14 -8.92
CA LEU A 224 1.28 -4.04 -9.37
C LEU A 224 0.45 -2.88 -9.95
N GLY A 225 -0.86 -3.09 -10.10
CA GLY A 225 -1.85 -2.14 -10.61
C GLY A 225 -2.30 -1.16 -9.52
N ASP A 226 -2.80 -0.02 -9.99
CA ASP A 226 -3.56 1.01 -9.26
C ASP A 226 -4.00 0.58 -7.84
N GLU A 227 -3.39 1.15 -6.77
CA GLU A 227 -3.74 0.89 -5.36
C GLU A 227 -5.25 1.01 -5.10
N GLU A 228 -5.94 1.85 -5.88
CA GLU A 228 -7.39 1.93 -5.83
C GLU A 228 -8.08 0.61 -6.25
N THR A 229 -7.61 -0.02 -7.32
CA THR A 229 -8.10 -1.34 -7.77
C THR A 229 -7.87 -2.39 -6.69
N LYS A 230 -6.68 -2.40 -6.07
CA LYS A 230 -6.31 -3.30 -4.98
C LYS A 230 -7.22 -3.20 -3.76
N TRP A 231 -7.63 -1.99 -3.36
CA TRP A 231 -8.44 -1.77 -2.16
C TRP A 231 -9.95 -1.83 -2.40
N TYR A 232 -10.44 -1.37 -3.55
CA TYR A 232 -11.87 -1.23 -3.81
C TYR A 232 -12.49 -2.39 -4.60
N ASN A 233 -11.69 -3.24 -5.24
CA ASN A 233 -12.18 -4.45 -5.88
C ASN A 233 -12.04 -5.67 -4.97
N ALA A 234 -12.87 -6.69 -5.24
CA ALA A 234 -12.78 -7.98 -4.57
C ALA A 234 -11.64 -8.82 -5.21
N THR A 235 -10.40 -8.34 -5.10
CA THR A 235 -9.20 -8.99 -5.67
C THR A 235 -8.50 -9.90 -4.67
N GLY A 236 -9.07 -10.06 -3.46
CA GLY A 236 -8.54 -10.90 -2.40
C GLY A 236 -7.54 -10.17 -1.51
N ARG A 237 -6.36 -10.75 -1.32
CA ARG A 237 -5.32 -10.19 -0.43
C ARG A 237 -4.78 -8.89 -1.02
N ALA A 238 -5.08 -7.77 -0.38
CA ALA A 238 -4.50 -6.47 -0.70
C ALA A 238 -3.05 -6.40 -0.19
N LEU A 239 -2.74 -6.96 0.99
CA LEU A 239 -1.38 -6.98 1.53
C LEU A 239 -0.81 -8.39 1.50
N ARG A 240 0.37 -8.57 0.90
CA ARG A 240 1.00 -9.89 0.66
C ARG A 240 1.59 -10.55 1.92
N LYS A 241 1.87 -9.80 2.99
CA LYS A 241 2.47 -10.34 4.23
C LYS A 241 1.71 -9.85 5.47
N PRO A 242 1.43 -10.73 6.45
CA PRO A 242 0.99 -10.31 7.78
C PRO A 242 2.12 -9.49 8.42
N GLN A 243 1.85 -8.21 8.66
CA GLN A 243 2.78 -7.31 9.35
C GLN A 243 2.46 -7.37 10.84
N SER A 244 2.82 -8.48 11.50
CA SER A 244 2.40 -8.79 12.88
C SER A 244 2.77 -7.72 13.90
N ASP A 245 3.85 -6.97 13.67
CA ASP A 245 4.45 -6.09 14.68
C ASP A 245 4.02 -4.63 14.53
N TRP A 246 3.25 -4.33 13.47
CA TRP A 246 2.77 -2.98 13.15
C TRP A 246 1.45 -2.54 13.80
N PRO A 247 0.49 -3.41 14.17
CA PRO A 247 -0.83 -2.98 14.64
C PRO A 247 -0.76 -2.01 15.81
N ASP A 248 0.08 -2.26 16.81
CA ASP A 248 0.24 -1.37 17.97
C ASP A 248 0.77 0.01 17.59
N THR A 249 1.65 0.08 16.60
CA THR A 249 2.15 1.36 16.06
C THR A 249 1.03 2.12 15.36
N LEU A 250 0.21 1.42 14.56
CA LEU A 250 -0.93 2.05 13.88
C LEU A 250 -2.01 2.51 14.87
N VAL A 251 -2.24 1.75 15.95
CA VAL A 251 -3.13 2.15 17.06
C VAL A 251 -2.60 3.44 17.70
N ALA A 252 -1.31 3.51 18.02
CA ALA A 252 -0.70 4.72 18.58
C ALA A 252 -0.81 5.94 17.64
N CYS A 253 -0.77 5.70 16.33
CA CYS A 253 -0.87 6.75 15.31
C CYS A 253 -2.31 7.10 14.91
N LEU A 254 -3.32 6.42 15.46
CA LEU A 254 -4.71 6.52 15.03
C LEU A 254 -5.22 7.96 15.09
N GLY A 255 -5.71 8.48 13.96
CA GLY A 255 -6.21 9.86 13.84
C GLY A 255 -5.13 10.93 13.74
N LEU A 256 -3.84 10.55 13.78
CA LEU A 256 -2.71 11.47 13.75
C LEU A 256 -1.88 11.34 12.47
N ILE A 257 -1.57 10.10 12.10
CA ILE A 257 -0.84 9.74 10.88
C ILE A 257 -1.66 8.67 10.16
N CYS A 258 -1.95 8.90 8.88
CA CYS A 258 -2.60 7.93 8.01
C CYS A 258 -1.54 7.14 7.22
N PHE A 259 -1.85 5.89 6.88
CA PHE A 259 -0.94 4.97 6.20
C PHE A 259 -1.63 4.33 4.99
N ASP A 260 -0.84 3.78 4.08
CA ASP A 260 -1.30 2.91 2.98
C ASP A 260 -1.67 1.48 3.44
N ALA A 261 -1.94 1.33 4.74
CA ALA A 261 -2.59 0.19 5.38
C ALA A 261 -3.50 0.70 6.50
N VAL A 262 -4.54 -0.07 6.84
CA VAL A 262 -5.49 0.28 7.90
C VAL A 262 -5.72 -0.87 8.87
N LEU A 263 -6.11 -0.53 10.09
CA LEU A 263 -6.53 -1.52 11.08
C LEU A 263 -7.84 -2.19 10.64
N CYS A 264 -7.94 -3.49 10.91
CA CYS A 264 -9.17 -4.24 10.76
C CYS A 264 -10.23 -3.69 11.71
N ARG A 265 -11.40 -3.35 11.16
CA ARG A 265 -12.54 -2.81 11.91
C ARG A 265 -13.56 -3.89 12.27
N GLY A 266 -13.19 -5.16 12.14
CA GLY A 266 -14.09 -6.26 12.46
C GLY A 266 -14.52 -6.27 13.93
N PRO A 267 -15.76 -6.73 14.24
CA PRO A 267 -16.30 -6.71 15.59
C PRO A 267 -15.46 -7.52 16.59
N ARG A 268 -14.67 -8.50 16.12
CA ARG A 268 -13.76 -9.29 16.97
C ARG A 268 -12.60 -8.51 17.56
N HIS A 269 -12.27 -7.34 17.02
CA HIS A 269 -11.25 -6.44 17.56
C HIS A 269 -11.81 -5.43 18.58
N ASP A 270 -13.10 -5.50 18.86
CA ASP A 270 -13.79 -4.62 19.81
C ASP A 270 -14.25 -5.45 21.00
N ILE A 271 -13.55 -5.33 22.12
CA ILE A 271 -13.83 -6.09 23.35
C ILE A 271 -15.25 -5.85 23.88
N THR A 272 -15.89 -4.74 23.50
CA THR A 272 -17.27 -4.45 23.90
C THR A 272 -18.32 -5.21 23.09
N LYS A 273 -17.92 -5.77 21.94
CA LYS A 273 -18.83 -6.45 20.98
C LYS A 273 -18.69 -7.96 20.96
N VAL A 274 -17.66 -8.52 21.60
CA VAL A 274 -17.42 -9.97 21.61
C VAL A 274 -17.04 -10.45 23.00
N GLN A 275 -17.37 -11.71 23.28
CA GLN A 275 -16.87 -12.41 24.47
C GLN A 275 -15.35 -12.52 24.42
N SER A 276 -14.69 -12.51 25.59
CA SER A 276 -13.22 -12.52 25.70
C SER A 276 -12.54 -13.66 24.94
N ARG A 277 -13.19 -14.84 24.84
CA ARG A 277 -12.69 -15.99 24.08
C ARG A 277 -12.61 -15.77 22.56
N ASN A 278 -13.38 -14.83 22.03
CA ASN A 278 -13.48 -14.52 20.60
C ASN A 278 -12.76 -13.22 20.22
N PHE A 279 -12.25 -12.50 21.21
CA PHE A 279 -11.52 -11.24 21.05
C PHE A 279 -10.19 -11.47 20.34
N LEU A 280 -9.88 -10.60 19.39
CA LEU A 280 -8.64 -10.56 18.66
C LEU A 280 -7.92 -9.24 18.97
N GLN A 281 -6.62 -9.32 19.26
CA GLN A 281 -5.77 -8.13 19.35
C GLN A 281 -5.86 -7.31 18.05
N PRO A 282 -5.66 -5.98 18.10
CA PRO A 282 -5.66 -5.15 16.90
C PRO A 282 -4.77 -5.75 15.80
N THR A 283 -5.26 -5.76 14.57
CA THR A 283 -4.52 -6.33 13.43
C THR A 283 -4.78 -5.49 12.19
N ILE A 284 -3.83 -5.48 11.25
CA ILE A 284 -3.99 -4.81 9.95
C ILE A 284 -5.01 -5.57 9.09
N ALA A 285 -5.87 -4.84 8.38
CA ALA A 285 -6.72 -5.43 7.36
C ALA A 285 -5.89 -5.78 6.12
N THR A 286 -5.81 -7.07 5.79
CA THR A 286 -5.00 -7.60 4.69
C THR A 286 -5.84 -7.99 3.48
N VAL A 287 -7.16 -8.11 3.63
CA VAL A 287 -8.08 -8.58 2.59
C VAL A 287 -9.07 -7.47 2.24
N ALA A 288 -9.17 -7.18 0.94
CA ALA A 288 -10.20 -6.31 0.37
C ALA A 288 -11.35 -7.15 -0.16
N LEU A 289 -12.56 -6.91 0.38
CA LEU A 289 -13.76 -7.69 0.06
C LEU A 289 -14.61 -7.05 -1.05
N GLY A 290 -14.14 -5.94 -1.61
CA GLY A 290 -14.87 -5.15 -2.60
C GLY A 290 -16.10 -4.44 -2.05
N SER A 291 -16.90 -3.86 -2.95
CA SER A 291 -18.04 -3.01 -2.63
C SER A 291 -19.37 -3.75 -2.45
N ALA A 292 -19.44 -5.03 -2.82
CA ALA A 292 -20.66 -5.84 -2.76
C ALA A 292 -21.11 -6.17 -1.33
N GLY A 293 -20.17 -6.21 -0.37
CA GLY A 293 -20.45 -6.60 1.00
C GLY A 293 -20.70 -8.09 1.17
N CYS A 294 -21.21 -8.47 2.34
CA CYS A 294 -21.50 -9.87 2.68
C CYS A 294 -22.51 -10.48 1.69
N GLU A 295 -22.36 -11.76 1.38
CA GLU A 295 -23.22 -12.47 0.42
C GLU A 295 -24.72 -12.41 0.76
N ILE A 296 -25.07 -12.40 2.04
CA ILE A 296 -26.46 -12.41 2.52
C ILE A 296 -27.02 -10.99 2.72
N CYS A 297 -26.34 -10.14 3.48
CA CYS A 297 -26.86 -8.80 3.84
C CYS A 297 -26.31 -7.65 2.99
N HIS A 298 -25.40 -7.92 2.05
CA HIS A 298 -24.76 -6.94 1.16
C HIS A 298 -24.10 -5.74 1.89
N THR A 299 -23.67 -5.98 3.14
CA THR A 299 -23.02 -4.99 4.01
C THR A 299 -22.01 -5.66 4.95
N CYS A 300 -21.49 -4.92 5.94
CA CYS A 300 -20.66 -5.43 7.03
C CYS A 300 -21.10 -4.87 8.40
N PRO A 301 -20.91 -5.61 9.51
CA PRO A 301 -21.33 -5.20 10.86
C PRO A 301 -20.76 -3.86 11.35
N GLU A 302 -19.55 -3.51 10.92
CA GLU A 302 -18.85 -2.28 11.26
C GLU A 302 -19.21 -1.09 10.35
N GLY A 303 -20.04 -1.34 9.33
CA GLY A 303 -20.40 -0.39 8.28
C GLY A 303 -19.27 -0.15 7.28
N PRO A 304 -19.57 -0.14 5.95
CA PRO A 304 -18.56 0.09 4.93
C PRO A 304 -17.93 1.48 5.10
N THR A 305 -16.62 1.57 4.90
CA THR A 305 -15.93 2.85 4.84
C THR A 305 -16.30 3.56 3.54
N VAL A 306 -16.67 4.84 3.62
CA VAL A 306 -16.97 5.68 2.47
C VAL A 306 -16.17 6.97 2.58
N PHE A 307 -15.39 7.28 1.54
CA PHE A 307 -14.57 8.49 1.50
C PHE A 307 -15.40 9.76 1.74
N GLY A 308 -14.90 10.64 2.62
CA GLY A 308 -15.57 11.90 2.99
C GLY A 308 -16.73 11.76 3.97
N ARG A 309 -17.19 10.53 4.28
CA ARG A 309 -18.19 10.27 5.34
C ARG A 309 -17.58 9.58 6.54
N SER A 310 -16.71 8.61 6.32
CA SER A 310 -15.99 7.89 7.37
C SER A 310 -14.75 8.66 7.84
N THR A 311 -14.21 8.27 9.00
CA THR A 311 -12.97 8.84 9.52
C THR A 311 -11.81 8.57 8.56
N ALA A 312 -10.86 9.51 8.47
CA ALA A 312 -9.68 9.35 7.61
C ALA A 312 -8.87 8.10 7.98
N SER A 313 -8.79 7.75 9.26
CA SER A 313 -8.09 6.54 9.73
C SER A 313 -8.67 5.22 9.21
N ALA A 314 -9.91 5.22 8.72
CA ALA A 314 -10.57 4.03 8.19
C ALA A 314 -10.30 3.80 6.69
N SER A 315 -9.64 4.74 6.01
CA SER A 315 -9.30 4.66 4.58
C SER A 315 -7.78 4.56 4.41
N PRO A 316 -7.26 3.62 3.61
CA PRO A 316 -5.84 3.58 3.31
C PRO A 316 -5.46 4.78 2.43
N LEU A 317 -4.21 5.20 2.53
CA LEU A 317 -3.62 6.07 1.50
C LEU A 317 -3.58 5.29 0.19
N LEU A 318 -3.97 5.97 -0.89
CA LEU A 318 -3.95 5.46 -2.25
C LEU A 318 -2.75 6.07 -2.96
N GLY A 319 -2.03 5.24 -3.71
CA GLY A 319 -1.00 5.73 -4.62
C GLY A 319 -1.58 6.05 -6.00
N PRO A 320 -0.94 6.92 -6.80
CA PRO A 320 0.38 7.47 -6.55
C PRO A 320 0.35 8.58 -5.49
N VAL A 321 1.52 8.92 -4.94
CA VAL A 321 1.62 10.03 -3.98
C VAL A 321 1.08 11.32 -4.64
N PRO A 322 0.17 12.08 -4.00
CA PRO A 322 -0.42 13.25 -4.61
C PRO A 322 0.61 14.32 -4.99
N THR A 323 0.63 14.62 -6.28
CA THR A 323 1.56 15.61 -6.85
C THR A 323 1.13 17.04 -6.52
N HIS A 324 -0.18 17.33 -6.64
CA HIS A 324 -0.73 18.70 -6.58
C HIS A 324 -1.30 19.11 -5.22
N ALA A 325 -1.26 18.21 -4.24
CA ALA A 325 -1.71 18.44 -2.87
C ALA A 325 -0.81 17.72 -1.85
N SER A 326 -0.73 18.24 -0.63
CA SER A 326 0.09 17.67 0.45
C SER A 326 -0.75 17.43 1.70
N ASN A 327 -1.94 16.86 1.51
CA ASN A 327 -2.89 16.58 2.58
C ASN A 327 -3.48 15.17 2.46
N VAL A 328 -3.95 14.65 3.60
CA VAL A 328 -4.51 13.29 3.72
C VAL A 328 -5.69 13.08 2.79
N ARG A 329 -6.57 14.08 2.63
CA ARG A 329 -7.76 13.96 1.79
C ARG A 329 -7.42 13.66 0.34
N ALA A 330 -6.41 14.34 -0.22
CA ALA A 330 -5.94 14.06 -1.57
C ALA A 330 -5.27 12.68 -1.67
N ALA A 331 -4.54 12.29 -0.63
CA ALA A 331 -3.85 10.99 -0.55
C ALA A 331 -4.80 9.79 -0.39
N GLN A 332 -6.05 10.00 0.03
CA GLN A 332 -7.06 8.94 0.20
C GLN A 332 -8.15 8.97 -0.87
N TYR A 333 -8.06 9.88 -1.84
CA TYR A 333 -9.12 10.15 -2.78
C TYR A 333 -9.25 9.01 -3.82
N PRO A 334 -10.39 8.30 -3.88
CA PRO A 334 -10.66 7.33 -4.96
C PRO A 334 -11.05 8.08 -6.22
N HIS A 335 -10.41 7.77 -7.35
CA HIS A 335 -10.70 8.37 -8.65
C HIS A 335 -11.90 7.69 -9.33
N ARG A 336 -12.10 6.40 -9.09
CA ARG A 336 -13.24 5.63 -9.58
C ARG A 336 -14.48 5.97 -8.78
N ARG A 337 -15.56 6.25 -9.51
CA ARG A 337 -16.90 6.42 -8.96
C ARG A 337 -17.72 5.18 -9.26
N CYS A 338 -18.74 4.94 -8.44
CA CYS A 338 -19.78 3.99 -8.77
C CYS A 338 -20.57 4.47 -10.00
N LYS A 339 -21.29 3.57 -10.66
CA LYS A 339 -22.09 3.87 -11.86
C LYS A 339 -23.16 4.96 -11.62
N ASP A 340 -23.60 5.08 -10.37
CA ASP A 340 -24.56 6.09 -9.89
C ASP A 340 -23.89 7.43 -9.48
N GLY A 341 -22.58 7.58 -9.69
CA GLY A 341 -21.81 8.76 -9.31
C GLY A 341 -21.41 8.82 -7.83
N SER A 342 -21.82 7.84 -7.02
CA SER A 342 -21.49 7.80 -5.60
C SER A 342 -20.04 7.37 -5.32
N MET A 343 -19.56 7.63 -4.10
CA MET A 343 -18.25 7.15 -3.64
C MET A 343 -18.29 5.63 -3.43
N PRO A 344 -17.28 4.88 -3.90
CA PRO A 344 -17.25 3.43 -3.71
C PRO A 344 -17.16 3.05 -2.23
N LYS A 345 -17.83 1.96 -1.88
CA LYS A 345 -17.77 1.35 -0.55
C LYS A 345 -16.48 0.57 -0.40
N LEU A 346 -15.82 0.74 0.74
CA LEU A 346 -14.59 0.05 1.11
C LEU A 346 -14.85 -0.86 2.31
N ILE A 347 -14.62 -2.16 2.12
CA ILE A 347 -14.78 -3.19 3.17
C ILE A 347 -13.49 -3.99 3.26
N LEU A 348 -12.81 -3.86 4.41
CA LEU A 348 -11.49 -4.42 4.65
C LEU A 348 -11.47 -5.22 5.94
N ARG A 349 -10.90 -6.43 5.91
CA ARG A 349 -10.77 -7.31 7.09
C ARG A 349 -9.40 -7.98 7.15
N CYS A 350 -8.98 -8.38 8.34
CA CYS A 350 -7.85 -9.28 8.54
C CYS A 350 -8.26 -10.74 8.26
N GLU A 351 -7.29 -11.61 8.01
CA GLU A 351 -7.56 -13.03 7.75
C GLU A 351 -8.24 -13.72 8.93
N ASP A 352 -7.91 -13.35 10.18
CA ASP A 352 -8.50 -13.98 11.36
C ASP A 352 -10.00 -13.67 11.50
N CYS A 353 -10.43 -12.45 11.14
CA CYS A 353 -11.85 -12.13 11.06
C CYS A 353 -12.58 -12.92 9.96
N LEU A 354 -11.87 -13.29 8.89
CA LEU A 354 -12.41 -13.98 7.74
C LEU A 354 -12.26 -15.51 7.81
N ARG A 355 -11.65 -16.03 8.88
CA ARG A 355 -11.46 -17.48 9.07
C ARG A 355 -12.81 -18.20 9.01
N GLY A 356 -12.90 -19.20 8.13
CA GLY A 356 -14.13 -19.96 7.90
C GLY A 356 -15.28 -19.19 7.22
N ARG A 357 -15.02 -17.97 6.73
CA ARG A 357 -16.04 -17.01 6.29
C ARG A 357 -15.78 -16.36 4.94
N TRP A 358 -14.64 -16.61 4.32
CA TRP A 358 -14.25 -16.02 3.05
C TRP A 358 -13.73 -17.08 2.07
N CYS A 359 -14.16 -16.99 0.82
CA CYS A 359 -13.69 -17.81 -0.27
C CYS A 359 -12.56 -17.10 -1.03
N GLU A 360 -11.38 -17.69 -1.07
CA GLU A 360 -10.22 -17.14 -1.78
C GLU A 360 -10.38 -17.17 -3.30
N ARG A 361 -11.21 -18.07 -3.84
CA ARG A 361 -11.40 -18.24 -5.30
C ARG A 361 -12.38 -17.23 -5.89
N CYS A 362 -13.53 -17.00 -5.23
CA CYS A 362 -14.57 -16.10 -5.75
C CYS A 362 -14.76 -14.82 -4.93
N ASN A 363 -13.97 -14.64 -3.86
CA ASN A 363 -14.01 -13.50 -2.95
C ASN A 363 -15.35 -13.23 -2.25
N ARG A 364 -16.31 -14.15 -2.35
CA ARG A 364 -17.54 -14.12 -1.54
C ARG A 364 -17.20 -14.34 -0.07
N TRP A 365 -17.94 -13.67 0.80
CA TRP A 365 -17.72 -13.76 2.23
C TRP A 365 -19.02 -13.59 3.03
N TRP A 366 -19.02 -14.09 4.26
CA TRP A 366 -20.15 -14.06 5.18
C TRP A 366 -19.78 -13.39 6.50
N CYS A 367 -20.49 -12.32 6.85
CA CYS A 367 -20.24 -11.58 8.08
C CYS A 367 -20.72 -12.33 9.33
N GLU A 368 -20.28 -11.85 10.49
CA GLU A 368 -20.55 -12.44 11.80
C GLU A 368 -22.04 -12.47 12.16
N THR A 369 -22.85 -11.55 11.61
CA THR A 369 -24.30 -11.52 11.85
C THR A 369 -25.09 -12.45 10.94
N CYS A 370 -24.57 -12.79 9.76
CA CYS A 370 -25.25 -13.61 8.77
C CYS A 370 -24.86 -15.09 8.81
N TYR A 371 -23.73 -15.42 9.44
CA TYR A 371 -23.25 -16.78 9.58
C TYR A 371 -22.51 -16.90 10.91
N GLU A 372 -22.91 -17.83 11.77
CA GLU A 372 -22.15 -18.17 12.97
C GLU A 372 -21.29 -19.39 12.64
N GLU A 373 -19.99 -19.32 12.91
CA GLU A 373 -19.11 -20.44 12.59
C GLU A 373 -19.47 -21.63 13.49
N PRO A 374 -19.63 -22.85 12.95
CA PRO A 374 -19.88 -24.03 13.77
C PRO A 374 -18.79 -24.20 14.82
N VAL A 375 -19.19 -24.37 16.07
CA VAL A 375 -18.32 -24.45 17.27
C VAL A 375 -17.14 -25.41 17.09
N SER A 376 -17.33 -26.46 16.29
CA SER A 376 -16.35 -27.50 15.96
C SER A 376 -15.07 -27.00 15.27
N ARG A 377 -15.01 -25.75 14.80
CA ARG A 377 -13.83 -25.11 14.15
C ARG A 377 -13.25 -23.93 14.93
N ALA A 378 -13.85 -23.53 16.06
CA ALA A 378 -13.33 -22.45 16.89
C ALA A 378 -11.98 -22.80 17.55
N HIS A 379 -11.61 -24.08 17.59
CA HIS A 379 -10.28 -24.55 18.00
C HIS A 379 -9.42 -24.88 16.78
N PRO A 380 -8.13 -24.51 16.77
CA PRO A 380 -7.20 -24.93 15.72
C PRO A 380 -7.16 -26.46 15.72
N ARG A 381 -7.72 -27.07 14.67
CA ARG A 381 -7.66 -28.51 14.44
C ARG A 381 -6.23 -28.88 14.09
N SER A 382 -5.69 -29.90 14.76
CA SER A 382 -4.42 -30.51 14.37
C SER A 382 -4.52 -31.02 12.93
N GLU A 383 -3.40 -31.18 12.22
CA GLU A 383 -3.38 -31.69 10.84
C GLU A 383 -4.11 -33.05 10.73
N LEU A 384 -3.99 -33.92 11.73
CA LEU A 384 -4.74 -35.18 11.81
C LEU A 384 -6.26 -34.97 11.83
N GLN A 385 -6.77 -34.02 12.62
CA GLN A 385 -8.20 -33.71 12.66
C GLN A 385 -8.71 -33.04 11.38
N GLN A 386 -7.84 -32.41 10.60
CA GLN A 386 -8.18 -31.87 9.29
C GLN A 386 -8.30 -32.98 8.23
N ILE A 387 -7.43 -33.99 8.32
CA ILE A 387 -7.46 -35.19 7.47
C ILE A 387 -8.70 -36.03 7.78
N GLU A 388 -8.98 -36.32 9.05
CA GLU A 388 -10.17 -37.06 9.46
C GLU A 388 -11.47 -36.37 9.03
N ALA A 389 -11.57 -35.05 9.20
CA ALA A 389 -12.74 -34.29 8.74
C ALA A 389 -12.90 -34.32 7.20
N ARG A 390 -11.80 -34.43 6.47
CA ARG A 390 -11.81 -34.56 4.99
C ARG A 390 -12.30 -35.94 4.57
N GLU A 391 -11.88 -36.98 5.28
CA GLU A 391 -12.31 -38.37 5.05
C GLU A 391 -13.77 -38.60 5.45
N ASP A 392 -14.24 -38.02 6.56
CA ASP A 392 -15.63 -38.09 6.99
C ASP A 392 -16.56 -37.37 6.01
N MET A 393 -16.13 -36.24 5.44
CA MET A 393 -16.86 -35.55 4.38
C MET A 393 -16.93 -36.36 3.07
N GLN A 394 -15.89 -37.13 2.76
CA GLN A 394 -15.88 -38.04 1.60
C GLN A 394 -16.78 -39.27 1.81
N ARG A 395 -16.87 -39.79 3.04
CA ARG A 395 -17.67 -41.00 3.36
C ARG A 395 -19.16 -40.74 3.51
N ASN A 396 -19.55 -39.66 4.19
CA ASN A 396 -20.95 -39.48 4.62
C ASN A 396 -21.77 -38.52 3.75
N GLY A 397 -21.14 -37.85 2.78
CA GLY A 397 -21.79 -36.76 2.04
C GLY A 397 -22.23 -35.60 2.94
N TRP A 398 -22.75 -34.53 2.32
CA TRP A 398 -23.04 -33.27 3.03
C TRP A 398 -24.16 -33.36 4.09
N ASN A 399 -24.94 -34.45 4.10
CA ASN A 399 -26.08 -34.61 5.01
C ASN A 399 -25.69 -35.15 6.41
N GLY A 400 -24.39 -35.44 6.64
CA GLY A 400 -23.90 -36.08 7.86
C GLY A 400 -23.57 -35.15 9.05
N THR A 401 -23.83 -33.84 8.97
CA THR A 401 -23.68 -32.95 10.13
C THR A 401 -25.01 -32.82 10.86
N ALA A 402 -25.02 -33.13 12.17
CA ALA A 402 -26.09 -32.88 13.14
C ALA A 402 -26.77 -31.50 12.94
N PRO A 403 -28.04 -31.30 13.37
CA PRO A 403 -28.85 -30.14 13.00
C PRO A 403 -28.20 -28.84 13.48
N GLY A 404 -27.46 -28.20 12.59
CA GLY A 404 -26.65 -27.01 12.79
C GLY A 404 -26.37 -26.40 11.43
N GLN A 405 -26.17 -25.08 11.39
CA GLN A 405 -26.04 -24.31 10.14
C GLN A 405 -25.02 -24.95 9.17
N PRO A 406 -25.36 -25.07 7.87
CA PRO A 406 -24.48 -25.69 6.88
C PRO A 406 -23.18 -24.90 6.73
N VAL A 407 -22.04 -25.60 6.70
CA VAL A 407 -20.72 -24.98 6.53
C VAL A 407 -20.67 -24.20 5.21
N LYS A 408 -20.36 -22.91 5.26
CA LYS A 408 -20.30 -22.08 4.03
C LYS A 408 -18.94 -22.09 3.35
N VAL A 409 -17.87 -22.22 4.12
CA VAL A 409 -16.48 -22.23 3.63
C VAL A 409 -15.72 -23.41 4.22
N TYR A 410 -15.02 -24.15 3.36
CA TYR A 410 -14.10 -25.20 3.76
C TYR A 410 -12.82 -25.10 2.94
N SER A 411 -11.67 -25.27 3.58
CA SER A 411 -10.35 -25.14 2.94
C SER A 411 -10.22 -23.86 2.11
N LYS A 412 -10.71 -22.73 2.65
CA LYS A 412 -10.71 -21.40 2.01
C LYS A 412 -11.55 -21.28 0.72
N LEU A 413 -12.41 -22.25 0.44
CA LEU A 413 -13.33 -22.23 -0.70
C LEU A 413 -14.76 -22.26 -0.23
N CYS A 414 -15.64 -21.49 -0.89
CA CYS A 414 -17.06 -21.62 -0.66
C CYS A 414 -17.53 -22.99 -1.16
N VAL A 415 -18.33 -23.64 -0.33
CA VAL A 415 -18.76 -25.02 -0.57
C VAL A 415 -19.62 -25.08 -1.82
N GLU A 416 -20.65 -24.23 -1.88
CA GLU A 416 -21.71 -24.30 -2.88
C GLU A 416 -21.22 -24.12 -4.32
N HIS A 417 -20.12 -23.40 -4.52
CA HIS A 417 -19.67 -23.03 -5.88
C HIS A 417 -18.24 -23.50 -6.16
N CYS A 418 -17.29 -23.17 -5.29
CA CYS A 418 -15.87 -23.33 -5.61
C CYS A 418 -15.32 -24.70 -5.24
N LEU A 419 -15.73 -25.26 -4.09
CA LEU A 419 -15.27 -26.56 -3.62
C LEU A 419 -15.86 -27.70 -4.47
N VAL A 420 -17.17 -27.65 -4.74
CA VAL A 420 -17.83 -28.65 -5.61
C VAL A 420 -17.19 -28.66 -7.00
N SER A 421 -16.91 -27.48 -7.57
CA SER A 421 -16.19 -27.37 -8.84
C SER A 421 -14.81 -28.03 -8.77
N GLU A 422 -14.03 -27.80 -7.71
CA GLU A 422 -12.69 -28.40 -7.58
C GLU A 422 -12.73 -29.93 -7.40
N MET A 423 -13.66 -30.45 -6.61
CA MET A 423 -13.86 -31.89 -6.44
C MET A 423 -14.29 -32.57 -7.74
N MET A 424 -15.16 -31.94 -8.53
CA MET A 424 -15.57 -32.46 -9.84
C MET A 424 -14.44 -32.41 -10.87
N SER A 425 -13.55 -31.42 -10.81
CA SER A 425 -12.35 -31.36 -11.66
C SER A 425 -11.32 -32.42 -11.29
N GLY A 426 -11.17 -32.78 -10.01
CA GLY A 426 -10.27 -33.84 -9.56
C GLY A 426 -10.79 -35.26 -9.81
N ALA A 427 -12.10 -35.46 -9.87
CA ALA A 427 -12.72 -36.76 -10.18
C ALA A 427 -12.56 -37.17 -11.66
N GLY A 428 -12.21 -36.24 -12.55
CA GLY A 428 -11.99 -36.49 -13.98
C GLY A 428 -10.55 -36.88 -14.36
N SER A 429 -9.56 -36.78 -13.45
CA SER A 429 -8.15 -37.09 -13.78
C SER A 429 -7.73 -38.54 -13.50
N ASN A 430 -8.66 -39.42 -13.15
CA ASN A 430 -8.38 -40.83 -12.86
C ASN A 430 -8.68 -41.76 -14.04
N GLY A 431 -8.30 -41.35 -15.25
CA GLY A 431 -8.47 -42.14 -16.46
C GLY A 431 -7.26 -42.05 -17.37
N MET A 432 -6.12 -42.60 -16.96
CA MET A 432 -5.08 -43.18 -17.84
C MET A 432 -3.89 -43.69 -17.01
N TRP A 433 -4.09 -44.84 -16.37
CA TRP A 433 -3.04 -45.84 -16.21
C TRP A 433 -3.64 -47.14 -16.73
N GLY A 434 -3.32 -47.45 -17.98
CA GLY A 434 -3.61 -48.68 -18.68
C GLY A 434 -2.53 -48.90 -19.71
#